data_AF-A0A561TR65-F1
#
_entry.id   AF-A0A561TR65-F1
#
_cell.length_a   1.000
_cell.length_b   1.000
_cell.length_c   1.000
_cell.angle_alpha   90.00
_cell.angle_beta   90.00
_cell.angle_gamma   90.00
#
_symmetry.space_group_name_H-M   'P 1'
#
loop_
_entity.id
_entity.type
_entity.pdbx_description
1 polymer ?
#
loop_
_entity_poly.entity_id
_entity_poly.type
_entity_poly.pdbx_seq_one_letter_code
_entity_poly.pdbx_strand_id
1 'polypeptide(L)'
;MQADLSPVITATAQWLTRSFPAPGGALAAALCEAQARQAVTAAARLRYPTAMDAALVGLAGPGGSARLDWVTGADAGEDAEAQPWRTWVDEVVASWAACLLTDPALASAAVTALTGHAPAEFRRLLSPGPFDRHAGALLRHPDLLAPVAALHHAALRARLDPDSTLVP
;
A
#
# COMPACT_ATOMS: atom_id res chain seq x y z
N MET A 1 -12.12 -4.35 18.85
CA MET A 1 -12.49 -4.79 17.50
C MET A 1 -12.25 -3.61 16.57
N GLN A 2 -11.04 -3.50 16.00
CA GLN A 2 -10.82 -2.56 14.88
C GLN A 2 -11.79 -3.01 13.79
N ALA A 3 -12.64 -2.13 13.27
CA ALA A 3 -13.39 -2.45 12.06
C ALA A 3 -12.38 -2.92 11.01
N ASP A 4 -12.68 -4.05 10.37
CA ASP A 4 -11.63 -4.85 9.76
C ASP A 4 -11.18 -4.16 8.48
N LEU A 5 -10.00 -3.52 8.51
CA LEU A 5 -9.35 -2.97 7.30
C LEU A 5 -8.95 -4.09 6.33
N SER A 6 -9.13 -5.36 6.71
CA SER A 6 -8.81 -6.55 5.92
C SER A 6 -9.30 -6.53 4.47
N PRO A 7 -10.53 -6.11 4.12
CA PRO A 7 -10.96 -6.02 2.73
C PRO A 7 -10.13 -5.01 1.93
N VAL A 8 -9.89 -3.82 2.48
CA VAL A 8 -9.07 -2.76 1.85
C VAL A 8 -7.62 -3.23 1.70
N ILE A 9 -7.06 -3.83 2.75
CA ILE A 9 -5.67 -4.34 2.74
C ILE A 9 -5.52 -5.45 1.70
N THR A 10 -6.46 -6.38 1.66
CA THR A 10 -6.42 -7.52 0.73
C THR A 10 -6.58 -7.06 -0.71
N ALA A 11 -7.61 -6.25 -0.99
CA ALA A 11 -7.88 -5.74 -2.33
C ALA A 11 -6.73 -4.88 -2.86
N THR A 12 -6.17 -3.99 -2.03
CA THR A 12 -5.09 -3.09 -2.45
C THR A 12 -3.76 -3.83 -2.61
N ALA A 13 -3.44 -4.78 -1.74
CA ALA A 13 -2.26 -5.64 -1.94
C ALA A 13 -2.40 -6.51 -3.19
N GLN A 14 -3.59 -7.04 -3.46
CA GLN A 14 -3.90 -7.76 -4.68
C GLN A 14 -3.77 -6.87 -5.93
N TRP A 15 -4.23 -5.63 -5.87
CA TRP A 15 -4.08 -4.68 -6.97
C TRP A 15 -2.59 -4.45 -7.29
N LEU A 16 -1.75 -4.21 -6.27
CA LEU A 16 -0.31 -4.01 -6.45
C LEU A 16 0.38 -5.22 -7.06
N THR A 17 0.12 -6.43 -6.56
CA THR A 17 0.80 -7.64 -7.04
C THR A 17 0.35 -8.07 -8.44
N ARG A 18 -0.89 -7.74 -8.84
CA ARG A 18 -1.38 -7.97 -10.21
C ARG A 18 -0.89 -6.92 -11.20
N SER A 19 -0.75 -5.66 -10.77
CA SER A 19 -0.24 -4.57 -11.61
C SER A 19 1.27 -4.67 -11.82
N PHE A 20 1.99 -5.23 -10.83
CA PHE A 20 3.45 -5.37 -10.86
C PHE A 20 3.87 -6.80 -10.48
N PRO A 21 3.63 -7.78 -11.37
CA PRO A 21 3.91 -9.17 -11.09
C PRO A 21 5.41 -9.42 -10.88
N ALA A 22 5.75 -10.26 -9.91
CA ALA A 22 7.13 -10.66 -9.64
C ALA A 22 7.68 -11.53 -10.79
N PRO A 23 8.83 -11.19 -11.41
CA PRO A 23 9.50 -12.12 -12.30
C PRO A 23 10.12 -13.23 -11.45
N GLY A 24 9.53 -14.43 -11.54
CA GLY A 24 9.97 -15.63 -10.81
C GLY A 24 8.85 -16.66 -10.61
N GLY A 25 9.16 -17.75 -9.92
CA GLY A 25 8.21 -18.80 -9.56
C GLY A 25 7.35 -18.47 -8.33
N ALA A 26 6.59 -19.45 -7.84
CA ALA A 26 5.63 -19.29 -6.74
C ALA A 26 6.22 -18.63 -5.46
N LEU A 27 7.48 -18.94 -5.12
CA LEU A 27 8.15 -18.32 -3.98
C LEU A 27 8.33 -16.80 -4.16
N ALA A 28 8.72 -16.34 -5.36
CA ALA A 28 8.89 -14.93 -5.64
C ALA A 28 7.55 -14.18 -5.58
N ALA A 29 6.49 -14.80 -6.09
CA ALA A 29 5.13 -14.27 -5.98
C ALA A 29 4.70 -14.14 -4.51
N ALA A 30 4.91 -15.17 -3.69
CA ALA A 30 4.56 -15.16 -2.26
C ALA A 30 5.34 -14.11 -1.46
N LEU A 31 6.63 -13.92 -1.74
CA LEU A 31 7.44 -12.88 -1.08
C LEU A 31 7.00 -11.48 -1.51
N CYS A 32 6.71 -11.26 -2.80
CA CYS A 32 6.18 -10.00 -3.32
C CYS A 32 4.84 -9.65 -2.65
N GLU A 33 3.94 -10.63 -2.53
CA GLU A 33 2.66 -10.46 -1.85
C GLU A 33 2.83 -10.14 -0.36
N ALA A 34 3.72 -10.85 0.34
CA ALA A 34 3.99 -10.60 1.74
C ALA A 34 4.52 -9.18 1.98
N GLN A 35 5.40 -8.68 1.10
CA GLN A 35 5.94 -7.33 1.20
C GLN A 35 4.89 -6.26 0.86
N ALA A 36 4.12 -6.45 -0.22
CA ALA A 36 3.03 -5.56 -0.58
C ALA A 36 1.99 -5.45 0.54
N ARG A 37 1.64 -6.58 1.18
CA ARG A 37 0.71 -6.61 2.31
C ARG A 37 1.23 -5.82 3.51
N GLN A 38 2.53 -5.87 3.81
CA GLN A 38 3.12 -5.07 4.90
C GLN A 38 3.04 -3.56 4.59
N ALA A 39 3.40 -3.14 3.38
CA ALA A 39 3.30 -1.74 2.96
C ALA A 39 1.86 -1.22 3.00
N VAL A 40 0.92 -1.99 2.45
CA VAL A 40 -0.51 -1.66 2.44
C VAL A 40 -1.08 -1.62 3.86
N THR A 41 -0.66 -2.52 4.75
CA THR A 41 -1.09 -2.49 6.15
C THR A 41 -0.64 -1.22 6.86
N ALA A 42 0.62 -0.81 6.67
CA ALA A 42 1.14 0.44 7.23
C ALA A 42 0.38 1.66 6.68
N ALA A 43 0.21 1.72 5.35
CA ALA A 43 -0.52 2.79 4.69
C ALA A 43 -2.00 2.88 5.15
N ALA A 44 -2.69 1.75 5.23
CA ALA A 44 -4.09 1.69 5.68
C ALA A 44 -4.24 2.15 7.13
N ARG A 45 -3.34 1.73 8.04
CA ARG A 45 -3.35 2.19 9.44
C ARG A 45 -3.02 3.67 9.58
N LEU A 46 -2.20 4.25 8.70
CA LEU A 46 -1.94 5.69 8.69
C LEU A 46 -3.15 6.51 8.20
N ARG A 47 -3.87 5.98 7.20
CA ARG A 47 -5.03 6.62 6.57
C ARG A 47 -6.29 6.53 7.44
N TYR A 48 -6.47 5.40 8.10
CA TYR A 48 -7.62 5.08 8.95
C TYR A 48 -7.15 4.81 10.40
N PRO A 49 -6.67 5.84 11.13
CA PRO A 49 -6.03 5.65 12.43
C PRO A 49 -7.00 5.19 13.52
N THR A 50 -8.30 5.46 13.39
CA THR A 50 -9.30 5.12 14.41
C THR A 50 -10.27 4.03 13.95
N ALA A 51 -10.93 3.40 14.93
CA ALA A 51 -12.01 2.43 14.64
C ALA A 51 -13.20 3.08 13.92
N MET A 52 -13.44 4.38 14.14
CA MET A 52 -14.47 5.15 13.44
C MET A 52 -14.12 5.28 11.95
N ASP A 53 -12.87 5.65 11.64
CA ASP A 53 -12.43 5.78 10.24
C ASP A 53 -12.58 4.45 9.48
N ALA A 54 -12.21 3.34 10.13
CA ALA A 54 -12.36 2.01 9.57
C ALA A 54 -13.85 1.59 9.39
N ALA A 55 -14.75 2.03 10.27
CA ALA A 55 -16.19 1.80 10.09
C ALA A 55 -16.77 2.65 8.95
N LEU A 56 -16.33 3.91 8.83
CA LEU A 56 -16.76 4.83 7.78
C LEU A 56 -16.36 4.31 6.39
N VAL A 57 -15.13 3.83 6.21
CA VAL A 57 -14.72 3.23 4.92
C VAL A 57 -15.46 1.93 4.64
N GLY A 58 -15.83 1.15 5.66
CA GLY A 58 -16.69 -0.03 5.49
C GLY A 58 -18.08 0.30 4.97
N LEU A 59 -18.61 1.50 5.28
CA LEU A 59 -19.93 1.97 4.84
C LEU A 59 -19.87 2.71 3.50
N ALA A 60 -18.90 3.61 3.32
CA ALA A 60 -18.80 4.47 2.15
C ALA A 60 -18.04 3.81 0.98
N GLY A 61 -17.21 2.82 1.27
CA GLY A 61 -16.26 2.24 0.33
C GLY A 61 -14.99 3.10 0.13
N PRO A 62 -13.88 2.51 -0.34
CA PRO A 62 -12.59 3.19 -0.50
C PRO A 62 -12.40 3.91 -1.86
N GLY A 63 -13.39 3.88 -2.75
CA GLY A 63 -13.36 4.59 -4.04
C GLY A 63 -12.93 3.75 -5.25
N GLY A 64 -12.24 2.64 -5.06
CA GLY A 64 -11.91 1.65 -6.09
C GLY A 64 -10.64 1.93 -6.91
N SER A 65 -10.34 1.05 -7.89
CA SER A 65 -9.07 1.05 -8.61
C SER A 65 -9.02 1.86 -9.92
N ALA A 66 -10.13 2.46 -10.36
CA ALA A 66 -10.26 2.98 -11.73
C ALA A 66 -9.14 3.96 -12.16
N ARG A 67 -8.82 4.95 -11.31
CA ARG A 67 -7.74 5.91 -11.61
C ARG A 67 -6.36 5.27 -11.54
N LEU A 68 -6.14 4.32 -10.63
CA LEU A 68 -4.89 3.58 -10.56
C LEU A 68 -4.66 2.77 -11.84
N ASP A 69 -5.72 2.10 -12.32
CA ASP A 69 -5.73 1.30 -13.55
C ASP A 69 -5.39 2.15 -14.77
N TRP A 70 -5.98 3.36 -14.85
CA TRP A 70 -5.66 4.33 -15.89
C TRP A 70 -4.19 4.80 -15.84
N VAL A 71 -3.66 5.11 -14.65
CA VAL A 71 -2.28 5.59 -14.47
C VAL A 71 -1.24 4.50 -14.79
N THR A 72 -1.54 3.23 -14.49
CA THR A 72 -0.64 2.12 -14.79
C THR A 72 -0.77 1.60 -16.23
N GLY A 73 -1.69 2.17 -17.01
CA GLY A 73 -2.01 1.68 -18.36
C GLY A 73 -2.63 0.29 -18.36
N ALA A 74 -3.06 -0.19 -17.19
CA ALA A 74 -3.85 -1.40 -17.03
C ALA A 74 -5.32 -1.05 -17.27
N ASP A 75 -5.63 -0.49 -18.44
CA ASP A 75 -7.00 -0.25 -18.87
C ASP A 75 -7.63 -1.63 -19.11
N ALA A 76 -8.17 -2.15 -18.03
CA ALA A 76 -8.68 -3.50 -17.98
C ALA A 76 -10.02 -3.41 -18.72
N GLY A 77 -10.09 -4.03 -19.90
CA GLY A 77 -11.30 -4.08 -20.72
C GLY A 77 -12.50 -4.67 -19.95
N GLU A 78 -13.65 -4.80 -20.60
CA GLU A 78 -14.97 -5.09 -19.97
C GLU A 78 -15.00 -6.17 -18.86
N ASP A 79 -14.08 -7.15 -18.84
CA ASP A 79 -13.87 -8.13 -17.76
C ASP A 79 -13.35 -7.56 -16.41
N ALA A 80 -12.92 -6.31 -16.37
CA ALA A 80 -12.39 -5.64 -15.18
C ALA A 80 -13.49 -5.18 -14.22
N GLU A 81 -14.60 -4.68 -14.76
CA GLU A 81 -15.78 -4.26 -14.00
C GLU A 81 -16.45 -5.45 -13.29
N ALA A 82 -16.20 -6.67 -13.75
CA ALA A 82 -16.76 -7.90 -13.18
C ALA A 82 -16.06 -8.37 -11.88
N GLN A 83 -15.00 -7.70 -11.41
CA GLN A 83 -14.21 -8.14 -10.26
C GLN A 83 -14.56 -7.35 -8.98
N PRO A 84 -15.36 -7.90 -8.04
CA PRO A 84 -15.90 -7.15 -6.90
C PRO A 84 -14.85 -6.62 -5.92
N TRP A 85 -13.63 -7.18 -5.95
CA TRP A 85 -12.54 -6.72 -5.09
C TRP A 85 -11.97 -5.37 -5.56
N ARG A 86 -12.15 -4.98 -6.83
CA ARG A 86 -11.62 -3.71 -7.37
C ARG A 86 -12.26 -2.48 -6.74
N THR A 87 -13.53 -2.57 -6.32
CA THR A 87 -14.22 -1.49 -5.60
C THR A 87 -13.71 -1.31 -4.16
N TRP A 88 -13.01 -2.32 -3.62
CA TRP A 88 -12.38 -2.29 -2.30
C TRP A 88 -10.92 -1.81 -2.33
N VAL A 89 -10.41 -1.43 -3.50
CA VAL A 89 -9.09 -0.80 -3.62
C VAL A 89 -9.17 0.65 -3.15
N ASP A 90 -8.19 1.07 -2.37
CA ASP A 90 -8.05 2.45 -1.94
C ASP A 90 -6.84 3.10 -2.64
N GLU A 91 -7.11 4.12 -3.45
CA GLU A 91 -6.07 4.84 -4.20
C GLU A 91 -5.00 5.48 -3.30
N VAL A 92 -5.43 6.06 -2.18
CA VAL A 92 -4.51 6.74 -1.26
C VAL A 92 -3.62 5.69 -0.58
N VAL A 93 -4.20 4.59 -0.12
CA VAL A 93 -3.44 3.48 0.47
C VAL A 93 -2.49 2.85 -0.55
N ALA A 94 -2.93 2.67 -1.81
CA ALA A 94 -2.07 2.14 -2.88
C ALA A 94 -0.88 3.06 -3.16
N SER A 95 -1.14 4.37 -3.28
CA SER A 95 -0.12 5.40 -3.51
C SER A 95 0.86 5.50 -2.34
N TRP A 96 0.36 5.48 -1.10
CA TRP A 96 1.20 5.49 0.09
C TRP A 96 2.04 4.22 0.18
N ALA A 97 1.44 3.04 -0.03
CA ALA A 97 2.17 1.78 -0.06
C ALA A 97 3.28 1.79 -1.14
N ALA A 98 3.02 2.35 -2.32
CA ALA A 98 4.03 2.53 -3.36
C ALA A 98 5.20 3.43 -2.89
N CYS A 99 4.91 4.52 -2.16
CA CYS A 99 5.94 5.35 -1.55
C CYS A 99 6.76 4.56 -0.51
N LEU A 100 6.11 3.80 0.37
CA LEU A 100 6.80 3.01 1.41
C LEU A 100 7.64 1.86 0.83
N LEU A 101 7.26 1.32 -0.32
CA LEU A 101 8.04 0.28 -1.01
C LEU A 101 9.28 0.84 -1.72
N THR A 102 9.26 2.12 -2.11
CA THR A 102 10.33 2.79 -2.88
C THR A 102 11.26 3.64 -2.03
N ASP A 103 10.81 4.12 -0.87
CA ASP A 103 11.58 4.94 0.07
C ASP A 103 11.69 4.26 1.46
N PRO A 104 12.84 3.65 1.79
CA PRO A 104 13.07 3.01 3.09
C PRO A 104 13.01 3.98 4.28
N ALA A 105 13.40 5.25 4.10
CA ALA A 105 13.36 6.24 5.18
C ALA A 105 11.90 6.59 5.50
N LEU A 106 11.08 6.76 4.46
CA LEU A 106 9.65 6.99 4.62
C LEU A 106 8.94 5.78 5.23
N ALA A 107 9.32 4.56 4.85
CA ALA A 107 8.86 3.33 5.48
C ALA A 107 9.16 3.28 6.98
N SER A 108 10.37 3.65 7.37
CA SER A 108 10.76 3.71 8.78
C SER A 108 9.97 4.77 9.55
N ALA A 109 9.78 5.96 8.98
CA ALA A 109 9.00 7.03 9.61
C ALA A 109 7.54 6.64 9.80
N ALA A 110 6.93 6.04 8.77
CA ALA A 110 5.56 5.53 8.81
C ALA A 110 5.34 4.51 9.92
N VAL A 111 6.23 3.51 10.02
CA VAL A 111 6.10 2.47 11.04
C VAL A 111 6.33 3.04 12.44
N THR A 112 7.32 3.90 12.63
CA THR A 112 7.55 4.58 13.93
C THR A 112 6.32 5.39 14.35
N ALA A 113 5.66 6.09 13.42
CA ALA A 113 4.45 6.85 13.70
C ALA A 113 3.26 5.96 14.14
N LEU A 114 3.21 4.70 13.69
CA LEU A 114 2.13 3.76 14.04
C LEU A 114 2.33 3.09 15.40
N THR A 115 3.56 2.72 15.73
CA THR A 115 3.85 1.82 16.85
C THR A 115 4.78 2.41 17.90
N GLY A 116 5.36 3.59 17.67
CA GLY A 116 6.36 4.21 18.55
C GLY A 116 7.73 3.49 18.53
N HIS A 117 7.85 2.37 17.82
CA HIS A 117 9.06 1.57 17.62
C HIS A 117 8.95 0.79 16.30
N ALA A 118 10.02 0.13 15.82
CA ALA A 118 9.98 -0.72 14.63
C ALA A 118 9.54 -2.17 14.97
N PRO A 119 8.30 -2.61 14.69
CA PRO A 119 7.81 -3.94 15.02
C PRO A 119 8.29 -5.00 14.03
N ALA A 120 8.43 -6.23 14.52
CA ALA A 120 8.79 -7.38 13.69
C ALA A 120 7.78 -7.66 12.55
N GLU A 121 6.52 -7.23 12.70
CA GLU A 121 5.47 -7.40 11.69
C GLU A 121 5.78 -6.68 10.36
N PHE A 122 6.60 -5.62 10.40
CA PHE A 122 7.02 -4.84 9.22
C PHE A 122 8.46 -5.14 8.77
N ARG A 123 9.07 -6.24 9.24
CA ARG A 123 10.47 -6.57 8.95
C ARG A 123 10.78 -6.63 7.44
N ARG A 124 9.90 -7.17 6.60
CA ARG A 124 10.15 -7.30 5.16
C ARG A 124 10.06 -5.96 4.44
N LEU A 125 9.25 -5.04 4.96
CA LEU A 125 9.17 -3.67 4.49
C LEU A 125 10.43 -2.87 4.90
N LEU A 126 10.82 -2.95 6.18
CA LEU A 126 11.91 -2.13 6.74
C LEU A 126 13.32 -2.68 6.45
N SER A 127 13.45 -3.98 6.25
CA SER A 127 14.74 -4.66 6.10
C SER A 127 14.57 -5.93 5.25
N PRO A 128 14.22 -5.78 3.94
CA PRO A 128 14.03 -6.90 3.05
C PRO A 128 15.31 -7.75 2.98
N GLY A 129 15.17 -9.08 3.02
CA GLY A 129 16.27 -10.00 2.83
C GLY A 129 16.73 -10.07 1.36
N PRO A 130 17.83 -10.80 1.08
CA PRO A 130 18.31 -11.01 -0.30
C PRO A 130 17.25 -11.62 -1.23
N PHE A 131 16.45 -12.57 -0.71
CA PHE A 131 15.37 -13.20 -1.45
C PHE A 131 14.19 -12.24 -1.69
N ASP A 132 13.85 -11.37 -0.74
CA ASP A 132 12.80 -10.36 -0.91
C ASP A 132 13.19 -9.38 -2.03
N ARG A 133 14.43 -8.88 -2.01
CA ARG A 133 14.98 -8.01 -3.05
C ARG A 133 14.99 -8.66 -4.44
N HIS A 134 15.25 -9.97 -4.49
CA HIS A 134 15.24 -10.72 -5.75
C HIS A 134 13.84 -11.15 -6.18
N ALA A 135 12.86 -11.17 -5.28
CA ALA A 135 11.49 -11.55 -5.58
C ALA A 135 10.67 -10.36 -6.10
N GLY A 136 10.80 -9.19 -5.48
CA GLY A 136 9.99 -8.02 -5.85
C GLY A 136 10.44 -7.41 -7.18
N ALA A 137 9.58 -7.44 -8.22
CA ALA A 137 9.70 -6.50 -9.34
C ALA A 137 9.75 -5.06 -8.81
N LEU A 138 8.89 -4.80 -7.82
CA LEU A 138 8.73 -3.54 -7.10
C LEU A 138 10.01 -3.03 -6.42
N LEU A 139 10.87 -3.93 -5.94
CA LEU A 139 12.16 -3.57 -5.33
C LEU A 139 13.29 -3.42 -6.35
N ARG A 140 13.18 -4.08 -7.51
CA ARG A 140 14.18 -3.99 -8.59
C ARG A 140 13.98 -2.77 -9.47
N HIS A 141 12.73 -2.39 -9.68
CA HIS A 141 12.32 -1.30 -10.54
C HIS A 141 11.37 -0.37 -9.78
N PRO A 142 11.88 0.38 -8.78
CA PRO A 142 11.06 1.33 -8.03
C PRO A 142 10.47 2.44 -8.92
N ASP A 143 11.06 2.68 -10.09
CA ASP A 143 10.57 3.57 -11.13
C ASP A 143 9.21 3.17 -11.70
N LEU A 144 8.87 1.86 -11.71
CA LEU A 144 7.53 1.40 -12.14
C LEU A 144 6.42 1.87 -11.21
N LEU A 145 6.75 2.11 -9.93
CA LEU A 145 5.81 2.64 -8.94
C LEU A 145 5.71 4.17 -8.97
N ALA A 146 6.61 4.86 -9.67
CA ALA A 146 6.69 6.33 -9.61
C ALA A 146 5.37 7.04 -9.97
N PRO A 147 4.61 6.63 -11.02
CA PRO A 147 3.33 7.25 -11.34
C PRO A 147 2.29 7.11 -10.23
N VAL A 148 2.27 5.95 -9.56
CA VAL A 148 1.34 5.64 -8.46
C VAL A 148 1.75 6.35 -7.17
N ALA A 149 3.04 6.33 -6.84
CA ALA A 149 3.61 7.01 -5.67
C ALA A 149 3.37 8.52 -5.74
N ALA A 150 3.52 9.14 -6.93
CA ALA A 150 3.34 10.57 -7.10
C ALA A 150 1.92 11.08 -6.79
N LEU A 151 0.88 10.24 -6.87
CA LEU A 151 -0.52 10.65 -6.68
C LEU A 151 -0.77 11.28 -5.30
N HIS A 152 -0.26 10.68 -4.23
CA HIS A 152 -0.53 11.09 -2.84
C HIS A 152 0.73 11.21 -1.97
N HIS A 153 1.92 11.26 -2.58
CA HIS A 153 3.19 11.41 -1.85
C HIS A 153 3.22 12.64 -0.94
N ALA A 154 2.71 13.79 -1.41
CA ALA A 154 2.65 15.01 -0.60
C ALA A 154 1.75 14.85 0.64
N ALA A 155 0.60 14.17 0.49
CA ALA A 155 -0.30 13.89 1.60
C ALA A 155 0.31 12.94 2.62
N LEU A 156 1.06 11.92 2.18
CA LEU A 156 1.82 11.03 3.08
C LEU A 156 2.87 11.81 3.88
N ARG A 157 3.64 12.68 3.21
CA ARG A 157 4.64 13.51 3.89
C ARG A 157 4.02 14.42 4.92
N ALA A 158 2.94 15.11 4.58
CA ALA A 158 2.21 15.96 5.54
C ALA A 158 1.69 15.13 6.73
N ARG A 159 1.19 13.91 6.49
CA ARG A 159 0.68 13.02 7.54
C ARG A 159 1.77 12.54 8.52
N LEU A 160 3.01 12.45 8.06
CA LEU A 160 4.18 12.00 8.83
C LEU A 160 5.00 13.16 9.39
N ASP A 161 4.67 14.41 9.03
CA ASP A 161 5.36 15.59 9.53
C ASP A 161 5.01 15.80 11.02
N PRO A 162 6.00 15.71 11.94
CA PRO A 162 5.75 15.90 13.37
C PRO A 162 5.18 17.29 13.69
N ASP A 163 5.51 18.32 12.90
CA ASP A 163 5.06 19.70 13.12
C ASP A 163 3.60 19.94 12.69
N SER A 164 3.01 19.05 11.89
CA SER A 164 1.60 19.14 11.49
C SER A 164 0.60 18.85 12.62
N THR A 165 1.09 18.30 13.74
CA THR A 165 0.29 18.06 14.96
C THR A 165 0.25 19.24 15.92
N LEU A 166 0.99 20.32 15.63
CA LEU A 166 1.04 21.57 16.39
C LEU A 166 0.36 22.70 15.61
N VAL A 167 -0.96 22.61 15.43
CA VAL A 167 -1.79 23.78 15.12
C VAL A 167 -2.78 23.97 16.27
N PRO A 168 -2.70 25.07 17.05
CA PRO A 168 -3.57 25.36 18.18
C PRO A 168 -5.00 25.75 17.76
#